data_AF-A0A967REA5-F1
#
_entry.id   AF-A0A967REA5-F1
#
_cell.length_a   1.000
_cell.length_b   1.000
_cell.length_c   1.000
_cell.angle_alpha   90.00
_cell.angle_beta   90.00
_cell.angle_gamma   90.00
#
_symmetry.space_group_name_H-M   'P 1'
#
loop_
_entity.id
_entity.type
_entity.pdbx_description
1 polymer ?
#
loop_
_entity_poly.entity_id
_entity_poly.type
_entity_poly.pdbx_seq_one_letter_code
_entity_poly.pdbx_strand_id
1 'polypeptide(L)'
;MFKKRQHYEYIAAAGTCNRCELKDQCTKSKSGRTLKRHVRQNDLDHMVEKANSPEAKKDITTRQHLMERSFAQATRYGYQRARWRRLWRVQIQEYLTAAIQNIKILVKDVKAPAPAMQMRVAAKDSGRPGQALPSPLPALFNLLWGIIAELCRSVNENFARHPSVIIAWSGN
;
A
#
# COMPACT_ATOMS: atom_id res chain seq x y z
N MET A 1 8.35 20.55 -18.79
CA MET A 1 7.97 21.07 -17.45
C MET A 1 9.05 20.67 -16.45
N PHE A 2 10.06 21.52 -16.24
CA PHE A 2 11.16 21.25 -15.30
C PHE A 2 10.65 21.40 -13.87
N LYS A 3 10.43 20.27 -13.18
CA LYS A 3 10.09 20.26 -11.75
C LYS A 3 11.24 20.92 -10.99
N LYS A 4 11.04 22.11 -10.40
CA LYS A 4 12.05 22.79 -9.56
C LYS A 4 12.52 21.80 -8.50
N ARG A 5 13.78 21.36 -8.60
CA ARG A 5 14.39 20.44 -7.64
C ARG A 5 14.63 21.23 -6.35
N GLN A 6 13.87 20.94 -5.29
CA GLN A 6 13.91 21.63 -4.00
C GLN A 6 15.14 21.19 -3.18
N HIS A 7 16.33 21.61 -3.59
CA HIS A 7 17.58 21.26 -2.94
C HIS A 7 18.49 22.48 -2.80
N TYR A 8 19.18 22.55 -1.66
CA TYR A 8 20.27 23.48 -1.42
C TYR A 8 21.59 22.81 -1.75
N GLU A 9 22.44 23.51 -2.50
CA GLU A 9 23.81 23.11 -2.78
C GLU A 9 24.77 23.97 -1.97
N TYR A 10 25.54 23.32 -1.10
CA TYR A 10 26.60 23.95 -0.31
C TYR A 10 27.93 23.60 -0.96
N ILE A 11 28.67 24.61 -1.40
CA ILE A 11 29.96 24.43 -2.07
C ILE A 11 31.03 25.05 -1.18
N ALA A 12 32.03 24.25 -0.79
CA ALA A 12 33.20 24.75 -0.12
C ALA A 12 34.10 25.49 -1.12
N ALA A 13 34.66 26.64 -0.72
CA ALA A 13 35.61 27.36 -1.54
C ALA A 13 36.83 26.48 -1.85
N ALA A 14 37.26 26.45 -3.12
CA ALA A 14 38.38 25.63 -3.55
C ALA A 14 39.66 25.92 -2.75
N GLY A 15 39.93 27.19 -2.43
CA GLY A 15 41.10 27.59 -1.63
C GLY A 15 41.09 27.05 -0.18
N THR A 16 39.91 26.86 0.42
CA THR A 16 39.79 26.25 1.75
C THR A 16 39.97 24.73 1.66
N CYS A 17 39.42 24.11 0.62
CA CYS A 17 39.52 22.66 0.41
C CYS A 17 40.94 22.23 0.02
N ASN A 18 41.67 23.06 -0.75
CA ASN A 18 43.06 22.81 -1.16
C ASN A 18 44.07 22.89 -0.01
N ARG A 19 43.76 23.63 1.05
CA ARG A 19 44.61 23.74 2.25
C ARG A 19 44.34 22.65 3.28
N CYS A 20 43.36 21.78 3.04
CA CYS A 20 43.00 20.72 3.97
C CYS A 20 43.85 19.47 3.69
N GLU A 21 44.56 18.99 4.71
CA GLU A 21 45.39 17.77 4.63
C GLU A 21 44.56 16.51 4.32
N LEU A 22 43.28 16.51 4.68
CA LEU A 22 42.35 15.41 4.41
C LEU A 22 41.64 15.51 3.05
N LYS A 23 42.04 16.46 2.18
CA LYS A 23 41.37 16.67 0.89
C LYS A 23 41.30 15.38 0.06
N ASP A 24 42.40 14.63 0.01
CA ASP A 24 42.50 13.41 -0.79
C ASP A 24 41.50 12.33 -0.35
N GLN A 25 41.13 12.31 0.94
CA GLN A 25 40.09 11.43 1.48
C GLN A 25 38.69 12.04 1.37
N CYS A 26 38.59 13.37 1.36
CA CYS A 26 37.34 14.12 1.44
C CYS A 26 36.64 14.34 0.09
N THR A 27 37.38 14.67 -0.98
CA THR A 27 36.81 14.94 -2.30
C THR A 27 37.84 14.84 -3.42
N LYS A 28 37.42 14.31 -4.58
CA LYS A 28 38.24 14.25 -5.81
C LYS A 28 38.06 15.47 -6.73
N SER A 29 37.15 16.39 -6.38
CA SER A 29 36.83 17.56 -7.22
C SER A 29 37.89 18.67 -7.10
N LYS A 30 38.18 19.34 -8.23
CA LYS A 30 39.06 20.53 -8.25
C LYS A 30 38.38 21.79 -7.70
N SER A 31 37.05 21.85 -7.79
CA SER A 31 36.23 22.98 -7.34
C SER A 31 35.91 23.00 -5.84
N GLY A 32 36.34 21.98 -5.08
CA GLY A 32 36.03 21.82 -3.65
C GLY A 32 34.82 20.92 -3.38
N ARG A 33 34.62 20.56 -2.10
CA ARG A 33 33.54 19.66 -1.67
C ARG A 33 32.18 20.30 -1.91
N THR A 34 31.27 19.56 -2.56
CA THR A 34 29.88 19.97 -2.75
C THR A 34 28.96 19.04 -1.96
N LEU A 35 28.06 19.60 -1.18
CA LEU A 35 27.03 18.89 -0.42
C LEU A 35 25.65 19.29 -0.92
N LYS A 36 24.82 18.31 -1.28
CA LYS A 36 23.43 18.52 -1.69
C LYS A 36 22.53 18.15 -0.52
N ARG A 37 21.63 19.06 -0.13
CA ARG A 37 20.65 18.83 0.93
C ARG A 37 19.25 19.17 0.45
N HIS A 38 18.30 18.26 0.62
CA HIS A 38 16.90 18.55 0.26
C HIS A 38 16.29 19.57 1.24
N VAL A 39 15.33 20.38 0.80
CA VAL A 39 14.64 21.35 1.69
C VAL A 39 14.00 20.64 2.89
N ARG A 40 13.44 19.45 2.66
CA ARG A 40 12.82 18.59 3.68
C ARG A 40 13.75 17.46 4.16
N GLN A 41 15.06 17.71 4.25
CA GLN A 41 16.01 16.65 4.62
C GLN A 41 15.70 16.06 5.99
N ASN A 42 15.32 16.89 6.98
CA ASN A 42 14.97 16.41 8.32
C ASN A 42 13.82 15.38 8.29
N ASP A 43 12.77 15.64 7.50
CA ASP A 43 11.64 14.71 7.35
C ASP A 43 12.11 13.39 6.74
N LEU A 44 12.97 13.46 5.72
CA LEU A 44 13.51 12.29 5.04
C LEU A 44 14.37 11.45 6.00
N ASP A 45 15.22 12.09 6.78
CA ASP A 45 16.10 11.43 7.74
C ASP A 45 15.26 10.71 8.81
N HIS A 46 14.21 11.36 9.34
CA HIS A 46 13.27 10.73 10.28
C HIS A 46 12.50 9.56 9.66
N MET A 47 12.05 9.69 8.39
CA MET A 47 11.39 8.58 7.69
C MET A 47 12.34 7.40 7.47
N VAL A 48 13.60 7.66 7.14
CA VAL A 48 14.63 6.63 6.96
C VAL A 48 14.95 5.95 8.29
N GLU A 49 15.08 6.70 9.37
CA GLU A 49 15.29 6.14 10.71
C GLU A 49 14.12 5.24 11.13
N LYS A 50 12.88 5.71 10.94
CA LYS A 50 11.67 4.90 11.18
C LYS A 50 11.64 3.64 10.33
N ALA A 51 11.98 3.74 9.05
CA ALA A 51 12.05 2.58 8.14
C ALA A 51 13.17 1.59 8.53
N ASN A 52 14.25 2.08 9.16
CA ASN A 52 15.37 1.28 9.62
C ASN A 52 15.13 0.59 10.97
N SER A 53 14.03 0.92 11.65
CA SER A 53 13.63 0.25 12.88
C SER A 53 13.50 -1.28 12.68
N PRO A 54 13.81 -2.09 13.70
CA PRO A 54 13.76 -3.54 13.59
C PRO A 54 12.35 -4.06 13.25
N GLU A 55 11.31 -3.39 13.74
CA GLU A 55 9.92 -3.72 13.45
C GLU A 55 9.58 -3.45 11.99
N ALA A 56 9.94 -2.27 11.46
CA ALA A 56 9.71 -1.94 10.06
C ALA A 56 10.46 -2.90 9.12
N LYS A 57 11.70 -3.30 9.46
CA LYS A 57 12.46 -4.28 8.69
C LYS A 57 11.77 -5.64 8.66
N LYS A 58 11.31 -6.15 9.82
CA LYS A 58 10.56 -7.42 9.90
C LYS A 58 9.29 -7.36 9.05
N ASP A 59 8.54 -6.28 9.16
CA ASP A 59 7.31 -6.03 8.41
C ASP A 59 7.56 -5.97 6.89
N ILE A 60 8.62 -5.29 6.45
CA ILE A 60 9.06 -5.30 5.04
C ILE A 60 9.36 -6.73 4.56
N THR A 61 10.14 -7.50 5.32
CA THR A 61 10.46 -8.90 4.98
C THR A 61 9.19 -9.76 4.89
N THR A 62 8.26 -9.61 5.84
CA THR A 62 6.98 -10.33 5.79
C THR A 62 6.17 -9.95 4.55
N ARG A 63 6.07 -8.66 4.22
CA ARG A 63 5.36 -8.18 3.03
C ARG A 63 5.98 -8.68 1.73
N GLN A 64 7.31 -8.71 1.64
CA GLN A 64 8.02 -9.25 0.47
C GLN A 64 7.58 -10.70 0.21
N HIS A 65 7.63 -11.56 1.22
CA HIS A 65 7.21 -12.96 1.08
C HIS A 65 5.70 -13.13 0.79
N LEU A 66 4.84 -12.34 1.44
CA LEU A 66 3.39 -12.42 1.18
C LEU A 66 3.02 -11.94 -0.23
N MET A 67 3.69 -10.88 -0.71
CA MET A 67 3.43 -10.30 -2.03
C MET A 67 3.81 -11.26 -3.16
N GLU A 68 4.91 -12.00 -3.03
CA GLU A 68 5.34 -12.99 -4.02
C GLU A 68 4.27 -14.06 -4.27
N ARG A 69 3.57 -14.51 -3.22
CA ARG A 69 2.51 -15.52 -3.34
C ARG A 69 1.31 -15.01 -4.14
N SER A 70 0.83 -13.81 -3.80
CA SER A 70 -0.29 -13.18 -4.50
C SER A 70 0.07 -12.88 -5.95
N PHE A 71 1.30 -12.44 -6.20
CA PHE A 71 1.80 -12.21 -7.56
C PHE A 71 1.91 -13.50 -8.38
N ALA A 72 2.53 -14.55 -7.83
CA ALA A 72 2.62 -15.86 -8.49
C ALA A 72 1.24 -16.44 -8.83
N GLN A 73 0.26 -16.22 -7.96
CA GLN A 73 -1.13 -16.59 -8.23
C GLN A 73 -1.74 -15.77 -9.38
N ALA A 74 -1.48 -14.46 -9.44
CA ALA A 74 -1.94 -13.60 -10.53
C ALA A 74 -1.33 -14.00 -11.89
N THR A 75 -0.05 -14.36 -11.89
CA THR A 75 0.68 -14.78 -13.10
C THR A 75 0.06 -16.02 -13.75
N ARG A 76 -0.44 -16.99 -12.95
CA ARG A 76 -1.13 -18.17 -13.48
C ARG A 76 -2.34 -17.83 -14.36
N TYR A 77 -3.01 -16.72 -14.08
CA TYR A 77 -4.20 -16.25 -14.80
C TYR A 77 -3.86 -15.14 -15.82
N GLY A 78 -2.58 -14.82 -16.03
CA GLY A 78 -2.14 -13.81 -16.98
C GLY A 78 -2.33 -12.36 -16.53
N TYR A 79 -2.50 -12.11 -15.24
CA TYR A 79 -2.72 -10.76 -14.69
C TYR A 79 -1.43 -9.97 -14.43
N GLN A 80 -0.27 -10.48 -14.84
CA GLN A 80 1.02 -9.79 -14.70
C GLN A 80 1.10 -8.49 -15.54
N ARG A 81 0.27 -8.36 -16.57
CA ARG A 81 0.28 -7.21 -17.48
C ARG A 81 -0.99 -6.40 -17.35
N ALA A 82 -0.83 -5.08 -17.31
CA ALA A 82 -1.94 -4.16 -17.47
C ALA A 82 -2.54 -4.34 -18.88
N ARG A 83 -3.82 -4.72 -18.95
CA ARG A 83 -4.53 -4.86 -20.23
C ARG A 83 -4.94 -3.50 -20.76
N TRP A 84 -5.19 -2.54 -19.87
CA TRP A 84 -5.79 -1.24 -20.20
C TRP A 84 -4.75 -0.13 -20.03
N ARG A 85 -4.89 0.94 -20.81
CA ARG A 85 -4.08 2.16 -20.69
C ARG A 85 -4.83 3.19 -19.84
N ARG A 86 -4.09 4.11 -19.19
CA ARG A 86 -4.56 5.13 -18.22
C ARG A 86 -4.72 4.59 -16.78
N LEU A 87 -4.33 5.43 -15.81
CA LEU A 87 -4.24 5.05 -14.39
C LEU A 87 -5.55 4.50 -13.83
N TRP A 88 -6.66 5.22 -14.02
CA TRP A 88 -7.97 4.82 -13.48
C TRP A 88 -8.45 3.46 -13.99
N ARG A 89 -8.07 3.10 -15.22
CA ARG A 89 -8.39 1.81 -15.83
C ARG A 89 -7.58 0.66 -15.24
N VAL A 90 -6.28 0.89 -15.04
CA VAL A 90 -5.39 -0.07 -14.39
C VAL A 90 -5.79 -0.26 -12.93
N GLN A 91 -6.17 0.81 -12.23
CA GLN A 91 -6.68 0.73 -10.85
C GLN A 91 -7.86 -0.24 -10.72
N ILE A 92 -8.85 -0.16 -11.62
CA ILE A 92 -9.99 -1.09 -11.62
C ILE A 92 -9.52 -2.54 -11.82
N GLN A 93 -8.59 -2.79 -12.76
CA GLN A 93 -8.04 -4.13 -12.99
C GLN A 93 -7.36 -4.69 -11.73
N GLU A 94 -6.52 -3.89 -11.06
CA GLU A 94 -5.82 -4.29 -9.85
C GLU A 94 -6.79 -4.57 -8.70
N TYR A 95 -7.80 -3.71 -8.50
CA TYR A 95 -8.81 -3.92 -7.46
C TYR A 95 -9.62 -5.20 -7.67
N LEU A 96 -10.04 -5.48 -8.90
CA LEU A 96 -10.76 -6.72 -9.21
C LEU A 96 -9.87 -7.95 -9.00
N THR A 97 -8.60 -7.88 -9.40
CA THR A 97 -7.64 -8.98 -9.22
C THR A 97 -7.42 -9.27 -7.73
N ALA A 98 -7.20 -8.25 -6.91
CA ALA A 98 -7.04 -8.38 -5.47
C ALA A 98 -8.31 -8.93 -4.80
N ALA A 99 -9.50 -8.45 -5.19
CA ALA A 99 -10.77 -8.93 -4.65
C ALA A 99 -10.98 -10.43 -4.93
N ILE A 100 -10.73 -10.88 -6.17
CA ILE A 100 -10.84 -12.29 -6.54
C ILE A 100 -9.84 -13.15 -5.77
N GLN A 101 -8.61 -12.68 -5.60
CA GLN A 101 -7.60 -13.39 -4.80
C GLN A 101 -8.02 -13.54 -3.34
N ASN A 102 -8.54 -12.46 -2.73
CA ASN A 102 -9.04 -12.48 -1.36
C ASN A 102 -10.24 -13.42 -1.20
N ILE A 103 -11.21 -13.39 -2.13
CA ILE A 103 -12.34 -14.33 -2.13
C ILE A 103 -11.86 -15.77 -2.20
N LYS A 104 -10.87 -16.05 -3.07
CA LYS A 104 -10.33 -17.41 -3.21
C LYS A 104 -9.62 -17.91 -1.94
N ILE A 105 -8.94 -17.02 -1.21
CA ILE A 105 -8.36 -17.34 0.11
C ILE A 105 -9.49 -17.68 1.09
N LEU A 106 -10.51 -16.81 1.20
CA LEU A 106 -11.65 -17.05 2.08
C LEU A 106 -12.34 -18.39 1.78
N VAL A 107 -12.62 -18.68 0.51
CA VAL A 107 -13.24 -19.96 0.09
C VAL A 107 -12.36 -21.16 0.44
N LYS A 108 -11.03 -21.04 0.31
CA LYS A 108 -10.09 -22.10 0.68
C LYS A 108 -10.05 -22.33 2.19
N ASP A 109 -10.11 -21.25 2.97
CA ASP A 109 -10.00 -21.28 4.43
C ASP A 109 -11.35 -21.54 5.12
N VAL A 110 -12.45 -21.58 4.37
CA VAL A 110 -13.71 -22.20 4.80
C VAL A 110 -13.48 -23.71 4.93
N LYS A 111 -12.84 -24.13 6.02
CA LYS A 111 -13.05 -25.47 6.57
C LYS A 111 -14.53 -25.61 6.90
N ALA A 112 -15.09 -26.81 6.70
CA ALA A 112 -16.49 -27.14 6.96
C ALA A 112 -17.04 -26.35 8.15
N PRO A 113 -18.24 -25.76 8.04
CA PRO A 113 -18.71 -24.78 9.01
C PRO A 113 -18.48 -25.33 10.41
N ALA A 114 -17.67 -24.62 11.20
CA ALA A 114 -17.65 -24.81 12.63
C ALA A 114 -19.12 -24.89 13.12
N PRO A 115 -19.43 -25.63 14.20
CA PRO A 115 -20.80 -25.96 14.62
C PRO A 115 -21.75 -24.77 14.88
N ALA A 116 -21.39 -23.53 14.53
CA ALA A 116 -22.28 -22.39 14.38
C ALA A 116 -23.45 -22.63 13.39
N MET A 117 -23.30 -23.49 12.37
CA MET A 117 -24.44 -23.83 11.48
C MET A 117 -25.47 -24.75 12.17
N GLN A 118 -25.05 -25.55 13.15
CA GLN A 118 -25.96 -26.41 13.94
C GLN A 118 -26.77 -25.59 14.96
N MET A 119 -26.26 -24.43 15.40
CA MET A 119 -27.01 -23.53 16.30
C MET A 119 -28.22 -22.86 15.64
N ARG A 120 -28.28 -22.76 14.30
CA ARG A 120 -29.43 -22.19 13.58
C ARG A 120 -30.55 -23.21 13.32
N VAL A 121 -30.23 -24.51 13.30
CA VAL A 121 -31.23 -25.56 13.07
C VAL A 121 -31.99 -25.88 14.38
N ALA A 122 -31.32 -25.81 15.53
CA ALA A 122 -31.97 -26.00 16.84
C ALA A 122 -33.06 -24.97 17.18
N ALA A 123 -33.04 -23.78 16.55
CA ALA A 123 -34.07 -22.76 16.74
C ALA A 123 -35.36 -23.00 15.93
N LYS A 124 -35.37 -23.96 14.99
CA LYS A 124 -36.55 -24.27 14.17
C LYS A 124 -37.50 -25.31 14.80
N ASP A 125 -37.06 -26.06 15.80
CA ASP A 125 -37.87 -27.13 16.42
C ASP A 125 -38.73 -26.66 17.61
N SER A 126 -38.65 -25.39 18.02
CA SER A 126 -39.60 -24.82 18.98
C SER A 126 -40.87 -24.34 18.25
N GLY A 127 -41.89 -25.19 18.20
CA GLY A 127 -43.17 -24.94 17.54
C GLY A 127 -43.84 -23.61 17.92
N ARG A 128 -43.75 -22.61 17.04
CA ARG A 128 -44.53 -21.38 17.10
C ARG A 128 -45.07 -21.07 15.69
N PRO A 129 -46.39 -20.93 15.50
CA PRO A 129 -46.98 -20.72 14.18
C PRO A 129 -46.54 -19.37 13.59
N GLY A 130 -46.34 -19.37 12.28
CA GLY A 130 -45.62 -18.34 11.54
C GLY A 130 -46.18 -16.94 11.65
N GLN A 131 -45.27 -15.98 11.81
CA GLN A 131 -45.47 -14.60 11.42
C GLN A 131 -44.42 -14.26 10.36
N ALA A 132 -44.87 -13.82 9.19
CA ALA A 132 -44.01 -13.35 8.12
C ALA A 132 -43.25 -12.10 8.59
N LEU A 133 -41.92 -12.16 8.65
CA LEU A 133 -41.09 -10.99 8.90
C LEU A 133 -41.12 -10.06 7.68
N PRO A 134 -41.31 -8.73 7.84
CA PRO A 134 -41.19 -7.80 6.73
C PRO A 134 -39.73 -7.76 6.24
N SER A 135 -39.52 -7.84 4.93
CA SER A 135 -38.20 -7.85 4.30
C SER A 135 -37.48 -6.50 4.48
N PRO A 136 -36.26 -6.46 5.09
CA PRO A 136 -35.49 -5.23 5.23
C PRO A 136 -34.47 -5.08 4.10
N LEU A 137 -34.84 -5.46 2.87
CA LEU A 137 -33.92 -5.45 1.73
C LEU A 137 -33.51 -4.04 1.24
N PRO A 138 -34.32 -2.97 1.37
CA PRO A 138 -33.88 -1.64 0.93
C PRO A 138 -32.94 -0.93 1.92
N ALA A 139 -33.10 -1.18 3.22
CA ALA A 139 -32.37 -0.45 4.27
C ALA A 139 -30.89 -0.88 4.36
N LEU A 140 -30.63 -2.20 4.23
CA LEU A 140 -29.27 -2.74 4.23
C LEU A 140 -28.50 -2.34 2.95
N PHE A 141 -29.18 -2.21 1.81
CA PHE A 141 -28.55 -1.77 0.56
C PHE A 141 -28.06 -0.32 0.65
N ASN A 142 -28.87 0.58 1.21
CA ASN A 142 -28.51 1.98 1.39
C ASN A 142 -27.38 2.17 2.43
N LEU A 143 -27.38 1.37 3.51
CA LEU A 143 -26.32 1.38 4.52
C LEU A 143 -25.00 0.85 3.96
N LEU A 144 -25.04 -0.25 3.19
CA LEU A 144 -23.86 -0.82 2.55
C LEU A 144 -23.29 0.11 1.48
N TRP A 145 -24.15 0.76 0.68
CA TRP A 145 -23.74 1.76 -0.31
C TRP A 145 -23.12 3.00 0.34
N GLY A 146 -23.69 3.48 1.45
CA GLY A 146 -23.12 4.57 2.24
C GLY A 146 -21.73 4.25 2.78
N ILE A 147 -21.56 3.06 3.38
CA ILE A 147 -20.26 2.61 3.90
C ILE A 147 -19.24 2.45 2.77
N ILE A 148 -19.62 1.90 1.61
CA ILE A 148 -18.73 1.75 0.45
C ILE A 148 -18.35 3.12 -0.12
N ALA A 149 -19.28 4.07 -0.19
CA ALA A 149 -19.02 5.44 -0.66
C ALA A 149 -18.09 6.21 0.29
N GLU A 150 -18.25 6.05 1.61
CA GLU A 150 -17.38 6.60 2.64
C GLU A 150 -15.98 5.97 2.58
N LEU A 151 -15.90 4.65 2.36
CA LEU A 151 -14.63 3.93 2.20
C LEU A 151 -13.89 4.37 0.94
N CYS A 152 -14.59 4.55 -0.18
CA CYS A 152 -14.01 5.07 -1.42
C CYS A 152 -13.50 6.51 -1.25
N ARG A 153 -14.24 7.36 -0.51
CA ARG A 153 -13.84 8.74 -0.22
C ARG A 153 -12.62 8.78 0.72
N SER A 154 -12.62 7.96 1.77
CA SER A 154 -11.52 7.82 2.72
C SER A 154 -10.26 7.22 2.09
N VAL A 155 -10.38 6.26 1.18
CA VAL A 155 -9.24 5.70 0.42
C VAL A 155 -8.67 6.75 -0.55
N ASN A 156 -9.52 7.53 -1.22
CA ASN A 156 -9.09 8.60 -2.12
C ASN A 156 -8.40 9.75 -1.35
N GLU A 157 -8.90 10.10 -0.16
CA GLU A 157 -8.30 11.13 0.70
C GLU A 157 -7.01 10.67 1.41
N ASN A 158 -6.92 9.39 1.82
CA ASN A 158 -5.70 8.82 2.39
C ASN A 158 -4.62 8.65 1.32
N PHE A 159 -4.98 8.33 0.07
CA PHE A 159 -4.05 8.32 -1.06
C PHE A 159 -3.55 9.73 -1.40
N ALA A 160 -4.40 10.76 -1.30
CA ALA A 160 -4.00 12.15 -1.48
C ALA A 160 -3.05 12.67 -0.38
N ARG A 161 -3.19 12.18 0.86
CA ARG A 161 -2.32 12.57 2.01
C ARG A 161 -1.02 11.78 2.10
N HIS A 162 -1.00 10.52 1.66
CA HIS A 162 0.16 9.63 1.73
C HIS A 162 0.38 8.85 0.42
N PRO A 163 0.85 9.52 -0.65
CA PRO A 163 1.12 8.87 -1.94
C PRO A 163 2.28 7.85 -1.90
N SER A 164 2.99 7.73 -0.78
CA SER A 164 4.13 6.82 -0.60
C SER A 164 3.77 5.44 -0.04
N VAL A 165 2.53 5.20 0.38
CA VAL A 165 2.12 3.93 1.02
C VAL A 165 1.44 2.96 0.04
N ILE A 166 1.14 3.39 -1.19
CA ILE A 166 0.55 2.54 -2.22
C ILE A 166 1.32 2.76 -3.52
N ILE A 167 1.85 1.66 -4.07
CA ILE A 167 2.73 1.53 -5.26
C ILE A 167 4.23 1.58 -4.93
N ALA A 168 4.74 0.50 -4.31
CA ALA A 168 5.99 -0.09 -4.77
C ALA A 168 5.66 -1.14 -5.83
N TRP A 169 5.27 -0.68 -7.02
CA TRP A 169 5.33 -1.45 -8.27
C TRP A 169 6.03 -0.55 -9.29
N SER A 170 7.36 -0.62 -9.26
CA SER A 170 8.28 -0.02 -10.24
C SER A 170 9.60 -0.81 -10.18
N GLY A 171 9.88 -1.55 -11.24
CA GLY A 171 11.13 -2.30 -11.50
C GLY A 171 10.82 -3.79 -11.68
N ASN A 172 10.90 -4.41 -12.86
CA ASN A 172 11.57 -4.07 -14.13
C ASN A 172 10.60 -4.03 -15.31
#